data_AF-A0A1U8DXJ5-F1
#
_entry.id   AF-A0A1U8DXJ5-F1
#
_cell.length_a   1.000
_cell.length_b   1.000
_cell.length_c   1.000
_cell.angle_alpha   90.00
_cell.angle_beta   90.00
_cell.angle_gamma   90.00
#
_symmetry.space_group_name_H-M   'P 1'
#
loop_
_entity.id
_entity.type
_entity.pdbx_description
1 polymer ?
#
loop_
_entity_poly.entity_id
_entity_poly.type
_entity_poly.pdbx_seq_one_letter_code
_entity_poly.pdbx_strand_id
1 'polypeptide(L)'
;MENTVKRHRQTQGKAQSITTAATSTTATSPDVGVEEGNSEMWNNFSNRFRQVQSVLDRNRLLIQQVNENHQSRTNDNMVQNVGLIQELNGNISEVVSLYSDLSTNFSAMFRQGNQDETNNQRRR
;
A
#
# COMPACT_ATOMS: atom_id res chain seq x y z
N MET A 1 -54.86 -26.78 -5.59
CA MET A 1 -54.33 -26.21 -4.33
C MET A 1 -53.10 -25.42 -4.70
N GLU A 2 -53.31 -24.13 -4.91
CA GLU A 2 -52.34 -23.15 -5.38
C GLU A 2 -51.75 -22.47 -4.15
N ASN A 3 -50.45 -22.62 -3.92
CA ASN A 3 -49.75 -21.91 -2.86
C ASN A 3 -48.79 -20.89 -3.46
N THR A 4 -49.31 -19.67 -3.60
CA THR A 4 -48.56 -18.45 -3.84
C THR A 4 -47.90 -18.00 -2.54
N VAL A 5 -46.56 -17.98 -2.49
CA VAL A 5 -45.81 -17.35 -1.39
C VAL A 5 -45.32 -15.99 -1.87
N LYS A 6 -46.14 -14.96 -1.61
CA LYS A 6 -45.70 -13.56 -1.52
C LYS A 6 -45.06 -13.36 -0.16
N ARG A 7 -43.77 -12.99 -0.10
CA ARG A 7 -43.20 -12.33 1.08
C ARG A 7 -42.31 -11.17 0.68
N HIS A 8 -42.88 -10.00 0.93
CA HIS A 8 -42.32 -8.67 1.00
C HIS A 8 -41.44 -8.54 2.26
N ARG A 9 -40.20 -8.04 2.14
CA ARG A 9 -39.61 -7.12 3.13
C ARG A 9 -38.38 -6.38 2.60
N GLN A 10 -38.58 -5.07 2.51
CA GLN A 10 -37.62 -3.99 2.36
C GLN A 10 -36.55 -3.95 3.46
N THR A 11 -35.28 -3.78 3.09
CA THR A 11 -34.31 -2.94 3.83
C THR A 11 -33.22 -2.42 2.90
N GLN A 12 -33.03 -1.11 2.91
CA GLN A 12 -32.04 -0.32 2.18
C GLN A 12 -30.61 -0.67 2.61
N GLY A 13 -29.73 -0.91 1.64
CA GLY A 13 -28.27 -0.82 1.79
C GLY A 13 -27.79 0.40 1.01
N LYS A 14 -27.60 1.51 1.72
CA LYS A 14 -27.22 2.83 1.19
C LYS A 14 -25.75 2.76 0.72
N ALA A 15 -25.51 2.85 -0.59
CA ALA A 15 -24.18 3.11 -1.12
C ALA A 15 -23.74 4.50 -0.63
N GLN A 16 -22.74 4.54 0.26
CA GLN A 16 -22.12 5.80 0.66
C GLN A 16 -21.05 6.16 -0.37
N SER A 17 -21.43 7.01 -1.31
CA SER A 17 -20.50 7.76 -2.14
C SER A 17 -19.65 8.64 -1.23
N ILE A 18 -18.35 8.35 -1.15
CA ILE A 18 -17.41 9.18 -0.40
C ILE A 18 -17.10 10.39 -1.27
N THR A 19 -17.82 11.48 -1.03
CA THR A 19 -17.46 12.81 -1.52
C THR A 19 -16.31 13.33 -0.64
N THR A 20 -15.07 13.25 -1.11
CA THR A 20 -13.98 14.05 -0.53
C THR A 20 -14.19 15.49 -0.97
N ALA A 21 -14.71 16.30 -0.06
CA ALA A 21 -14.77 17.75 -0.20
C ALA A 21 -13.35 18.32 -0.32
N ALA A 22 -13.10 19.05 -1.41
CA ALA A 22 -11.95 19.91 -1.54
C ALA A 22 -12.11 21.08 -0.56
N THR A 23 -11.42 21.03 0.57
CA THR A 23 -11.22 22.19 1.43
C THR A 23 -10.03 22.98 0.89
N SER A 24 -10.34 23.92 0.01
CA SER A 24 -9.44 25.02 -0.32
C SER A 24 -9.48 26.01 0.85
N THR A 25 -8.42 26.05 1.65
CA THR A 25 -8.16 27.17 2.55
C THR A 25 -6.90 27.88 2.07
N THR A 26 -7.11 29.13 1.66
CA THR A 26 -6.13 30.08 1.18
C THR A 26 -5.26 30.66 2.30
N ALA A 27 -4.04 31.00 1.90
CA ALA A 27 -3.16 32.04 2.46
C ALA A 27 -2.47 31.75 3.80
N THR A 28 -1.19 31.38 3.73
CA THR A 28 -0.05 32.26 4.07
C THR A 28 1.22 31.45 3.87
N SER A 29 2.05 31.83 2.90
CA SER A 29 3.42 31.34 2.81
C SER A 29 4.21 31.81 4.04
N PRO A 30 4.88 30.92 4.77
CA PRO A 30 6.27 31.14 5.09
C PRO A 30 7.06 30.53 3.92
N ASP A 31 7.85 31.37 3.26
CA ASP A 31 9.01 30.92 2.50
C ASP A 31 9.92 30.15 3.47
N VAL A 32 9.64 28.86 3.62
CA VAL A 32 10.56 27.91 4.25
C VAL A 32 11.16 27.19 3.06
N GLY A 33 12.39 27.58 2.71
CA GLY A 33 13.21 26.79 1.80
C GLY A 33 13.23 25.37 2.33
N VAL A 34 12.40 24.50 1.75
CA VAL A 34 12.37 23.10 2.10
C VAL A 34 13.70 22.57 1.64
N GLU A 35 14.54 22.26 2.61
CA GLU A 35 15.86 21.72 2.41
C GLU A 35 15.81 20.60 1.37
N GLU A 36 16.49 20.83 0.26
CA GLU A 36 16.52 19.96 -0.93
C GLU A 36 16.84 18.50 -0.57
N GLY A 37 17.64 18.29 0.50
CA GLY A 37 17.97 16.98 1.05
C GLY A 37 16.79 16.20 1.65
N ASN A 38 15.80 16.86 2.25
CA ASN A 38 14.60 16.19 2.77
C ASN A 38 13.67 15.76 1.62
N SER A 39 13.66 16.52 0.51
CA SER A 39 12.86 16.20 -0.67
C SER A 39 13.37 14.93 -1.38
N GLU A 40 14.68 14.78 -1.53
CA GLU A 40 15.29 13.59 -2.14
C GLU A 40 15.05 12.32 -1.31
N MET A 41 15.25 12.40 0.01
CA MET A 41 14.95 11.28 0.91
C MET A 41 13.48 10.87 0.86
N TRP A 42 12.57 11.84 0.75
CA TRP A 42 11.14 11.57 0.67
C TRP A 42 10.71 10.98 -0.67
N ASN A 43 11.36 11.41 -1.77
CA ASN A 43 11.22 10.76 -3.07
C ASN A 43 11.70 9.31 -3.05
N ASN A 44 12.85 9.03 -2.42
CA ASN A 44 13.36 7.67 -2.29
C ASN A 44 12.39 6.77 -1.51
N PHE A 45 11.91 7.25 -0.36
CA PHE A 45 10.92 6.55 0.44
C PHE A 45 9.64 6.25 -0.36
N SER A 46 9.08 7.26 -1.03
CA SER A 46 7.86 7.10 -1.84
C SER A 46 8.05 6.06 -2.94
N ASN A 47 9.21 6.07 -3.60
CA ASN A 47 9.55 5.09 -4.63
C ASN A 47 9.66 3.67 -4.07
N ARG A 48 10.33 3.49 -2.91
CA ARG A 48 10.43 2.18 -2.25
C ARG A 48 9.08 1.67 -1.77
N PHE A 49 8.24 2.56 -1.25
CA PHE A 49 6.88 2.23 -0.86
C PHE A 49 6.04 1.75 -2.06
N ARG A 50 6.13 2.44 -3.22
CA ARG A 50 5.45 2.00 -4.45
C ARG A 50 5.95 0.64 -4.94
N GLN A 51 7.24 0.34 -4.80
CA GLN A 51 7.79 -0.98 -5.12
C GLN A 51 7.19 -2.06 -4.23
N VAL A 52 7.12 -1.85 -2.91
CA VAL A 52 6.45 -2.77 -1.98
C VAL A 52 5.01 -3.03 -2.41
N GLN A 53 4.25 -1.98 -2.72
CA GLN A 53 2.87 -2.12 -3.20
C GLN A 53 2.79 -2.98 -4.47
N SER A 54 3.66 -2.72 -5.45
CA SER A 54 3.69 -3.48 -6.70
C SER A 54 3.95 -4.98 -6.47
N VAL A 55 4.86 -5.33 -5.56
CA VAL A 55 5.17 -6.74 -5.25
C VAL A 55 4.00 -7.41 -4.51
N LEU A 56 3.33 -6.68 -3.61
CA LEU A 56 2.15 -7.20 -2.91
C LEU A 56 0.95 -7.39 -3.84
N ASP A 57 0.74 -6.46 -4.78
CA ASP A 57 -0.27 -6.59 -5.83
C ASP A 57 -0.01 -7.82 -6.70
N ARG A 58 1.26 -8.07 -7.05
CA ARG A 58 1.65 -9.28 -7.76
C ARG A 58 1.35 -10.54 -6.94
N ASN A 59 1.67 -10.57 -5.65
CA ASN A 59 1.32 -11.68 -4.76
C ASN A 59 -0.18 -11.95 -4.73
N ARG A 60 -1.02 -10.91 -4.74
CA ARG A 60 -2.47 -11.07 -4.79
C ARG A 60 -2.91 -11.82 -6.05
N LEU A 61 -2.36 -11.47 -7.22
CA LEU A 61 -2.67 -12.13 -8.48
C LEU A 61 -2.17 -13.58 -8.51
N LEU A 62 -0.95 -13.83 -8.00
CA LEU A 62 -0.40 -15.19 -7.91
C LEU A 62 -1.27 -16.10 -7.02
N ILE A 63 -1.69 -15.61 -5.85
CA ILE A 63 -2.58 -16.36 -4.95
C ILE A 63 -3.91 -16.65 -5.63
N GLN A 64 -4.47 -15.66 -6.35
CA GLN A 64 -5.70 -15.88 -7.10
C GLN A 64 -5.53 -16.98 -8.14
N GLN A 65 -4.46 -16.95 -8.93
CA GLN A 65 -4.19 -17.96 -9.94
C GLN A 65 -3.93 -19.35 -9.33
N VAL A 66 -3.22 -19.42 -8.20
CA VAL A 66 -3.03 -20.68 -7.44
C VAL A 66 -4.37 -21.27 -7.02
N ASN A 67 -5.29 -20.43 -6.55
CA ASN A 67 -6.63 -20.84 -6.16
C ASN A 67 -7.48 -21.30 -7.36
N GLU A 68 -7.43 -20.59 -8.48
CA GLU A 68 -8.11 -20.98 -9.73
C GLU A 68 -7.62 -22.34 -10.25
N ASN A 69 -6.29 -22.52 -10.26
CA ASN A 69 -5.66 -23.79 -10.62
C ASN A 69 -6.08 -24.94 -9.69
N HIS A 70 -6.20 -24.68 -8.39
CA HIS A 70 -6.67 -25.69 -7.43
C HIS A 70 -8.14 -26.06 -7.65
N GLN A 71 -8.98 -25.08 -7.96
CA GLN A 71 -10.40 -25.29 -8.24
C GLN A 71 -10.64 -26.08 -9.54
N SER A 72 -9.78 -25.94 -10.55
CA SER A 72 -9.92 -26.67 -11.81
C SER A 72 -9.69 -28.18 -11.67
N ARG A 73 -8.97 -28.62 -10.62
CA ARG A 73 -8.64 -30.03 -10.32
C ARG A 73 -7.89 -30.77 -11.45
N THR A 74 -7.23 -30.03 -12.33
CA THR A 74 -6.40 -30.60 -13.40
C THR A 74 -4.98 -30.81 -12.88
N ASN A 75 -4.35 -31.94 -13.22
CA ASN A 75 -2.99 -32.24 -12.78
C ASN A 75 -1.99 -31.16 -13.25
N ASP A 76 -2.08 -30.76 -14.52
CA ASP A 76 -1.20 -29.73 -15.11
C ASP A 76 -1.26 -28.40 -14.34
N ASN A 77 -2.45 -27.95 -13.95
CA ASN A 77 -2.64 -26.71 -13.20
C ASN A 77 -2.06 -26.79 -11.78
N MET A 78 -2.15 -27.96 -11.14
CA MET A 78 -1.51 -28.19 -9.85
C MET A 78 0.02 -28.20 -9.95
N VAL A 79 0.59 -28.67 -11.06
CA VAL A 79 2.03 -28.56 -11.32
C VAL A 79 2.44 -27.10 -11.51
N GLN A 80 1.63 -26.30 -12.23
CA GLN A 80 1.88 -24.86 -12.37
C GLN A 80 1.88 -24.10 -11.02
N ASN A 81 1.07 -24.54 -10.05
CA ASN A 81 1.07 -23.94 -8.71
C ASN A 81 2.43 -23.99 -8.02
N VAL A 82 3.28 -24.97 -8.32
CA VAL A 82 4.64 -25.03 -7.77
C VAL A 82 5.44 -23.80 -8.20
N GLY A 83 5.38 -23.43 -9.49
CA GLY A 83 6.05 -22.24 -10.02
C GLY A 83 5.47 -20.94 -9.45
N LEU A 84 4.14 -20.84 -9.36
CA LEU A 84 3.48 -19.66 -8.79
C LEU A 84 3.82 -19.44 -7.31
N ILE A 85 3.90 -20.53 -6.52
CA ILE A 85 4.28 -20.48 -5.11
C ILE A 85 5.77 -20.14 -4.96
N GLN A 86 6.64 -20.63 -5.85
CA GLN A 86 8.05 -20.22 -5.87
C GLN A 86 8.20 -18.71 -6.14
N GLU A 87 7.44 -18.17 -7.09
CA GLU A 87 7.40 -16.73 -7.35
C GLU A 87 6.92 -15.95 -6.13
N LEU A 88 5.85 -16.42 -5.47
CA LEU A 88 5.34 -15.82 -4.23
C LEU A 88 6.40 -15.79 -3.12
N ASN A 89 7.14 -16.88 -2.92
CA ASN A 89 8.22 -16.95 -1.93
C ASN A 89 9.38 -15.99 -2.27
N GLY A 90 9.70 -15.83 -3.56
CA GLY A 90 10.65 -14.83 -4.03
C GLY A 90 10.19 -13.42 -3.69
N ASN A 91 8.94 -13.09 -4.01
CA ASN A 91 8.33 -11.80 -3.71
C ASN A 91 8.29 -11.50 -2.20
N ILE A 92 8.05 -12.50 -1.34
CA ILE A 92 8.14 -12.32 0.13
C ILE A 92 9.55 -11.87 0.53
N SER A 93 10.58 -12.51 -0.03
CA SER A 93 11.97 -12.15 0.26
C SER A 93 12.31 -10.74 -0.22
N GLU A 94 11.81 -10.35 -1.39
CA GLU A 94 11.94 -8.99 -1.92
C GLU A 94 11.24 -7.96 -1.03
N VAL A 95 10.00 -8.22 -0.60
CA VAL A 95 9.24 -7.35 0.30
C VAL A 95 10.00 -7.13 1.61
N VAL A 96 10.59 -8.18 2.20
CA VAL A 96 11.40 -8.05 3.41
C VAL A 96 12.59 -7.12 3.19
N SER A 97 13.30 -7.26 2.06
CA SER A 97 14.42 -6.36 1.71
C SER A 97 13.95 -4.92 1.54
N LEU A 98 12.89 -4.68 0.78
CA LEU A 98 12.34 -3.35 0.54
C LEU A 98 11.86 -2.68 1.84
N TYR A 99 11.28 -3.44 2.76
CA TYR A 99 10.88 -2.93 4.07
C TYR A 99 12.06 -2.57 4.96
N SER A 100 13.15 -3.35 4.91
CA SER A 100 14.39 -3.01 5.62
C SER A 100 14.94 -1.66 5.14
N ASP A 101 14.99 -1.45 3.82
CA ASP A 101 15.41 -0.20 3.22
C ASP A 101 14.47 0.95 3.62
N LEU A 102 13.16 0.72 3.55
CA LEU A 102 12.15 1.71 3.89
C LEU A 102 12.26 2.16 5.37
N SER A 103 12.43 1.20 6.28
CA SER A 103 12.59 1.45 7.71
C SER A 103 13.87 2.24 8.01
N THR A 104 14.97 1.89 7.33
CA THR A 104 16.26 2.58 7.49
C THR A 104 16.18 4.01 6.99
N ASN A 105 15.59 4.24 5.81
CA ASN A 105 15.39 5.58 5.24
C ASN A 105 14.46 6.43 6.13
N PHE A 106 13.35 5.87 6.61
CA PHE A 106 12.44 6.54 7.54
C PHE A 106 13.15 6.97 8.83
N SER A 107 13.93 6.06 9.42
CA SER A 107 14.70 6.35 10.63
C SER A 107 15.76 7.43 10.40
N ALA A 108 16.35 7.50 9.21
CA ALA A 108 17.32 8.54 8.85
C ALA A 108 16.65 9.92 8.74
N MET A 109 15.51 10.03 8.06
CA MET A 109 14.74 11.27 7.95
C MET A 109 14.34 11.82 9.33
N PHE A 110 13.86 10.96 10.24
CA PHE A 110 13.46 11.39 11.58
C PHE A 110 14.65 11.87 12.44
N ARG A 111 15.82 11.25 12.30
CA ARG A 111 17.04 11.70 13.00
C ARG A 111 17.50 13.07 12.51
N GLN A 112 17.39 13.34 11.21
CA GLN A 112 17.81 14.61 10.63
C GLN A 112 16.90 15.76 11.09
N GLY A 113 15.57 15.61 11.01
CA GLY A 113 14.63 16.64 11.48
C GLY A 113 14.83 17.05 12.94
N ASN A 114 15.15 16.10 13.83
CA ASN A 114 15.43 16.40 15.24
C ASN A 114 16.78 17.11 15.46
N GLN A 115 17.78 16.86 14.60
CA GLN A 115 19.07 17.55 14.65
C GLN A 115 18.95 19.01 14.20
N ASP A 116 18.15 19.27 13.18
CA ASP A 116 17.92 20.61 12.67
C ASP A 116 17.14 21.47 13.68
N GLU A 117 16.13 20.90 14.36
CA GLU A 117 15.42 21.57 15.45
C GLU A 117 16.33 21.91 16.64
N THR A 118 17.16 20.96 17.09
CA THR A 118 18.06 21.19 18.23
C THR A 118 19.16 22.21 17.93
N ASN A 119 19.65 22.24 16.68
CA ASN A 119 20.65 23.24 16.26
C ASN A 119 20.04 24.64 16.15
N ASN A 120 18.79 24.76 15.68
CA ASN A 120 18.10 26.05 15.63
C ASN A 120 17.80 26.61 17.03
N GLN A 121 17.52 25.75 18.02
CA GLN A 121 17.29 26.16 19.41
C GLN A 121 18.54 26.73 20.09
N ARG A 122 19.75 26.24 19.72
CA ARG A 122 21.03 26.70 20.27
C ARG A 122 21.52 28.03 19.70
N ARG A 123 20.95 28.47 18.58
CA ARG A 123 21.35 29.70 17.87
C ARG A 123 20.43 30.89 18.17
N ARG A 124 19.45 30.73 19.06
CA ARG A 124 18.53 31.79 19.52
C ARG A 124 18.85 32.26 20.91
#